data_AF-A0A2D7BVH5-F1
#
_entry.id   AF-A0A2D7BVH5-F1
#
_cell.length_a   1.000
_cell.length_b   1.000
_cell.length_c   1.000
_cell.angle_alpha   90.00
_cell.angle_beta   90.00
_cell.angle_gamma   90.00
#
_symmetry.space_group_name_H-M   'P 1'
#
loop_
_entity.id
_entity.type
_entity.pdbx_description
1 polymer ?
#
loop_
_entity_poly.entity_id
_entity_poly.type
_entity_poly.pdbx_seq_one_letter_code
_entity_poly.pdbx_strand_id
1 'polypeptide(L)' 'MKQEDLKKELIANRKSLFESGFKHKMGQLKESHLLKETRKNIARIKTELSKKHGS' A
#
# COMPACT_ATOMS: atom_id res chain seq x y z
N MET A 1 -16.17 -2.78 5.72
CA MET A 1 -14.88 -3.51 5.79
C MET A 1 -14.50 -3.71 7.25
N LYS A 2 -14.26 -4.96 7.68
CA LYS A 2 -13.79 -5.22 9.05
C LYS A 2 -12.36 -4.69 9.20
N GLN A 3 -11.98 -4.27 10.41
CA GLN A 3 -10.65 -3.71 10.68
C GLN A 3 -9.52 -4.70 10.32
N GLU A 4 -9.80 -5.98 10.40
CA GLU A 4 -8.91 -7.07 9.97
C GLU A 4 -8.68 -7.11 8.46
N ASP A 5 -9.72 -6.83 7.66
CA ASP A 5 -9.61 -6.79 6.19
C ASP A 5 -8.69 -5.63 5.77
N LEU A 6 -8.86 -4.45 6.39
CA LEU A 6 -7.99 -3.30 6.15
C LEU A 6 -6.54 -3.57 6.55
N LYS A 7 -6.29 -4.32 7.63
CA LYS A 7 -4.94 -4.74 8.02
C LYS A 7 -4.34 -5.73 7.01
N LYS A 8 -5.12 -6.70 6.53
CA LYS A 8 -4.69 -7.64 5.48
C LYS A 8 -4.34 -6.91 4.19
N GLU A 9 -5.20 -5.98 3.76
CA GLU A 9 -5.00 -5.17 2.57
C GLU A 9 -3.77 -4.24 2.69
N LEU A 10 -3.52 -3.69 3.89
CA LEU A 10 -2.31 -2.92 4.19
C LEU A 10 -1.04 -3.76 4.01
N ILE A 11 -1.04 -5.01 4.48
CA ILE A 11 0.10 -5.93 4.33
C ILE A 11 0.31 -6.29 2.86
N ALA A 12 -0.77 -6.58 2.12
CA ALA A 12 -0.69 -6.88 0.69
C ALA A 12 -0.11 -5.70 -0.11
N ASN A 13 -0.60 -4.47 0.13
CA ASN A 13 -0.08 -3.27 -0.51
C ASN A 13 1.39 -3.00 -0.16
N ARG A 14 1.81 -3.28 1.08
CA ARG A 14 3.23 -3.17 1.48
C ARG A 14 4.12 -4.16 0.75
N LYS A 15 3.67 -5.41 0.58
CA LYS A 15 4.40 -6.42 -0.23
C LYS A 15 4.54 -5.97 -1.68
N SER A 16 3.46 -5.50 -2.28
CA SER A 16 3.46 -4.97 -3.65
C SER A 16 4.41 -3.79 -3.81
N LEU A 17 4.46 -2.88 -2.82
CA LEU A 17 5.40 -1.76 -2.82
C LEU A 17 6.85 -2.23 -2.72
N PHE A 18 7.13 -3.24 -1.90
CA PHE A 18 8.46 -3.82 -1.76
C PHE A 18 8.95 -4.46 -3.07
N GLU A 19 8.12 -5.31 -3.69
CA GLU A 19 8.43 -5.96 -4.96
C GLU A 19 8.61 -4.94 -6.10
N SER A 20 7.73 -3.95 -6.17
CA SER A 20 7.82 -2.88 -7.18
C SER A 20 9.04 -2.00 -6.94
N GLY A 21 9.37 -1.69 -5.69
CA GLY A 21 10.57 -0.94 -5.32
C GLY A 21 11.86 -1.71 -5.64
N PHE A 22 11.85 -3.03 -5.45
CA PHE A 22 12.94 -3.92 -5.83
C PHE A 22 13.13 -3.92 -7.36
N LYS A 23 12.06 -4.13 -8.13
CA LYS A 23 12.08 -4.06 -9.60
C LYS A 23 12.53 -2.68 -10.10
N HIS A 24 12.14 -1.60 -9.43
CA HIS A 24 12.55 -0.24 -9.78
C HIS A 24 14.05 -0.02 -9.54
N LYS A 25 14.58 -0.49 -8.40
CA LYS A 25 16.02 -0.44 -8.12
C LYS A 25 16.84 -1.27 -9.11
N MET A 26 16.29 -2.37 -9.60
CA MET A 26 16.90 -3.20 -10.65
C MET A 26 16.74 -2.60 -12.07
N GLY A 27 16.11 -1.43 -12.22
CA GLY A 27 15.87 -0.81 -13.53
C GLY A 27 14.86 -1.55 -14.42
N GLN A 28 14.12 -2.51 -13.84
CA GLN A 28 13.20 -3.39 -14.57
C GLN A 28 11.73 -2.96 -14.42
N LEU A 29 11.45 -1.87 -13.71
CA LEU A 29 10.07 -1.41 -13.53
C LEU A 29 9.63 -0.55 -14.72
N LYS A 30 8.82 -1.13 -15.61
CA LYS A 30 8.17 -0.42 -16.72
C LYS A 30 7.15 0.61 -16.26
N GLU A 31 6.44 0.33 -15.17
CA GLU A 31 5.30 1.13 -14.71
C GLU A 31 5.60 1.87 -13.40
N SER A 32 6.37 2.95 -13.50
CA SER A 32 6.77 3.79 -12.35
C SER A 32 5.59 4.44 -11.62
N HIS A 33 4.46 4.64 -12.31
CA HIS A 33 3.24 5.19 -11.76
C HIS A 33 2.61 4.29 -10.68
N LEU A 34 2.78 2.96 -10.78
CA LEU A 34 2.26 2.00 -9.81
C LEU A 34 2.85 2.23 -8.41
N LEU A 35 4.13 2.63 -8.31
CA LEU A 35 4.75 2.97 -7.03
C LEU A 35 4.07 4.14 -6.32
N LYS A 36 3.54 5.09 -7.09
CA LYS A 36 2.82 6.26 -6.56
C LYS A 36 1.42 5.86 -6.12
N GLU A 37 0.74 5.03 -6.91
CA GLU A 37 -0.60 4.53 -6.58
C GLU A 37 -0.60 3.62 -5.35
N THR A 38 0.32 2.66 -5.26
CA THR A 38 0.42 1.78 -4.08
C THR A 38 0.71 2.59 -2.81
N ARG A 39 1.54 3.64 -2.88
CA ARG A 39 1.80 4.55 -1.75
C ARG A 39 0.54 5.32 -1.34
N LYS A 40 -0.24 5.81 -2.30
CA LYS A 40 -1.51 6.53 -2.05
C LYS A 40 -2.56 5.60 -1.42
N ASN A 41 -2.64 4.35 -1.87
CA ASN A 41 -3.54 3.34 -1.30
C ASN A 41 -3.17 3.00 0.15
N ILE A 42 -1.88 2.84 0.46
CA ILE A 42 -1.40 2.65 1.84
C ILE A 42 -1.80 3.83 2.72
N ALA A 43 -1.68 5.07 2.23
CA ALA A 43 -2.08 6.26 2.98
C ALA A 43 -3.59 6.27 3.26
N ARG A 44 -4.43 5.97 2.25
CA ARG A 44 -5.89 5.88 2.41
C ARG A 44 -6.29 4.84 3.45
N ILE A 45 -5.72 3.63 3.37
CA ILE A 45 -6.01 2.54 4.33
C ILE A 45 -5.61 2.95 5.76
N LYS A 46 -4.45 3.61 5.92
CA LYS A 46 -4.02 4.12 7.23
C LYS A 46 -4.98 5.19 7.77
N THR A 47 -5.47 6.10 6.92
CA THR A 47 -6.45 7.11 7.30
C THR A 47 -7.76 6.47 7.75
N GLU A 48 -8.25 5.45 7.05
CA GLU A 48 -9.46 4.72 7.45
C GLU A 48 -9.29 3.95 8.76
N LEU A 49 -8.12 3.32 8.97
CA LEU A 49 -7.78 2.69 10.25
C LEU A 49 -7.75 3.72 11.39
N SER A 50 -7.18 4.90 11.16
CA SER A 50 -7.12 5.98 12.15
C SER A 50 -8.49 6.54 12.48
N LYS A 51 -9.36 6.74 11.49
CA LYS A 51 -10.75 7.18 11.70
C LYS A 51 -11.55 6.19 12.57
N LYS A 52 -11.28 4.88 12.43
CA LYS A 52 -11.94 3.83 13.23
C LYS A 52 -11.39 3.68 14.65
N HIS A 53 -10.20 4.21 14.94
CA HIS A 53 -9.60 4.19 16.28
C HIS A 53 -9.95 5.44 17.10
N GLY A 54 -10.48 6.50 16.47
CA GLY A 54 -10.83 7.77 17.11
C GLY A 54 -12.33 7.98 17.35
N SER A 55 -13.11 6.90 17.51
CA SER A 55 -14.53 6.94 17.90
C SER A 55 -14.80 5.93 18.99
#